data_AF-A0AAW2ELL0-F1
#
_entry.id   AF-A0AAW2ELL0-F1
#
_cell.length_a   1.000
_cell.length_b   1.000
_cell.length_c   1.000
_cell.angle_alpha   90.00
_cell.angle_beta   90.00
_cell.angle_gamma   90.00
#
_symmetry.space_group_name_H-M   'P 1'
#
loop_
_entity.id
_entity.type
_entity.pdbx_description
1 polymer ?
#
loop_
_entity_poly.entity_id
_entity_poly.type
_entity_poly.pdbx_seq_one_letter_code
_entity_poly.pdbx_strand_id
1 'polypeptide(L)'
;MITIAESLDEHTLNIFTAKCLEYAPNTYIFTKNLSERIILDYSSSLPCAIIRPSSVSPSIKEPMPGWIDNLYGPIGLYVGGGKGIVRIGHCKKSTTENNVPVDAVINAILVTTWKLGLTRYRIFIIIYRYIDFRFSNAYFFFHYLALRPIQQFLF
;
A
#
# COMPACT_ATOMS: atom_id res chain seq x y z
N MET A 1 -23.90 -1.40 -5.59
CA MET A 1 -23.05 -2.57 -5.33
C MET A 1 -23.25 -3.15 -3.94
N ILE A 2 -23.28 -2.34 -2.87
CA ILE A 2 -23.54 -2.84 -1.51
C ILE A 2 -24.90 -3.56 -1.43
N THR A 3 -25.97 -2.92 -1.87
CA THR A 3 -27.31 -3.53 -1.93
C THR A 3 -27.34 -4.82 -2.73
N ILE A 4 -26.56 -4.90 -3.81
CA ILE A 4 -26.47 -6.11 -4.66
C ILE A 4 -25.80 -7.25 -3.89
N ALA A 5 -24.73 -6.95 -3.13
CA ALA A 5 -24.05 -7.94 -2.31
C ALA A 5 -24.93 -8.44 -1.15
N GLU A 6 -25.77 -7.58 -0.59
CA GLU A 6 -26.68 -7.92 0.52
C GLU A 6 -27.96 -8.62 0.06
N SER A 7 -28.41 -8.40 -1.17
CA SER A 7 -29.68 -8.94 -1.67
C SER A 7 -29.55 -10.24 -2.47
N LEU A 8 -28.37 -10.54 -3.02
CA LEU A 8 -28.16 -11.70 -3.88
C LEU A 8 -27.84 -12.96 -3.08
N ASP A 9 -28.25 -14.11 -3.62
CA ASP A 9 -27.82 -15.41 -3.14
C ASP A 9 -26.32 -15.65 -3.41
N GLU A 10 -25.71 -16.53 -2.62
CA GLU A 10 -24.28 -16.80 -2.65
C GLU A 10 -23.79 -17.31 -4.01
N HIS A 11 -24.60 -18.11 -4.73
CA HIS A 11 -24.23 -18.64 -6.04
C HIS A 11 -24.11 -17.52 -7.07
N THR A 12 -25.12 -16.65 -7.14
CA THR A 12 -25.10 -15.48 -8.03
C THR A 12 -23.97 -14.52 -7.65
N LEU A 13 -23.73 -14.29 -6.36
CA LEU A 13 -22.64 -13.44 -5.87
C LEU A 13 -21.26 -13.95 -6.28
N ASN A 14 -21.04 -15.26 -6.27
CA ASN A 14 -19.79 -15.88 -6.70
C ASN A 14 -19.54 -15.68 -8.21
N ILE A 15 -20.58 -15.76 -9.04
CA ILE A 15 -20.47 -15.47 -10.48
C ILE A 15 -20.06 -14.00 -10.70
N PHE A 16 -20.69 -13.06 -9.99
CA PHE A 16 -20.33 -11.64 -10.06
C PHE A 16 -18.91 -11.39 -9.56
N THR A 17 -18.49 -12.07 -8.50
CA THR A 17 -17.14 -11.96 -7.94
C THR A 17 -16.09 -12.37 -8.96
N ALA A 18 -16.28 -13.51 -9.64
CA ALA A 18 -15.38 -13.95 -10.71
C ALA A 18 -15.24 -12.88 -11.81
N LYS A 19 -16.37 -12.34 -12.28
CA LYS A 19 -16.40 -11.29 -13.31
C LYS A 19 -15.73 -9.99 -12.86
N CYS A 20 -15.87 -9.61 -11.58
CA CYS A 20 -15.22 -8.42 -11.03
C CYS A 20 -13.70 -8.60 -10.92
N LEU A 21 -13.24 -9.81 -10.60
CA LEU A 21 -11.82 -10.15 -10.48
C LEU A 21 -11.10 -10.31 -11.82
N GLU A 22 -11.83 -10.38 -12.95
CA GLU A 22 -11.20 -10.24 -14.27
C GLU A 22 -10.58 -8.84 -14.46
N TYR A 23 -11.16 -7.81 -13.85
CA TYR A 23 -10.71 -6.42 -13.96
C TYR A 23 -9.68 -6.02 -12.89
N ALA A 24 -9.64 -6.72 -11.76
CA ALA A 24 -8.78 -6.38 -10.63
C ALA A 24 -8.08 -7.64 -10.09
N PRO A 25 -6.76 -7.60 -9.80
CA PRO A 25 -6.00 -8.80 -9.44
C PRO A 25 -6.48 -9.51 -8.17
N ASN A 26 -7.18 -8.79 -7.31
CA ASN A 26 -7.75 -9.30 -6.07
C ASN A 26 -8.91 -8.41 -5.61
N THR A 27 -9.68 -8.92 -4.65
CA THR A 27 -10.84 -8.24 -4.05
C THR A 27 -10.45 -6.95 -3.34
N TYR A 28 -9.24 -6.84 -2.81
CA TYR A 28 -8.74 -5.62 -2.18
C TYR A 28 -8.58 -4.47 -3.19
N ILE A 29 -7.93 -4.70 -4.32
CA ILE A 29 -7.76 -3.70 -5.38
C ILE A 29 -9.12 -3.32 -5.96
N PHE A 30 -10.00 -4.30 -6.15
CA PHE A 30 -11.36 -4.06 -6.60
C PHE A 30 -12.11 -3.09 -5.66
N THR A 31 -12.13 -3.38 -4.35
CA THR A 31 -12.81 -2.55 -3.35
C THR A 31 -12.21 -1.15 -3.23
N LYS A 32 -10.89 -1.00 -3.34
CA LYS A 32 -10.23 0.32 -3.37
C LYS A 32 -10.59 1.12 -4.62
N ASN A 33 -10.56 0.50 -5.81
CA ASN A 33 -10.97 1.16 -7.05
C ASN A 33 -12.45 1.59 -7.00
N LEU A 34 -13.32 0.75 -6.46
CA LEU A 34 -14.74 1.08 -6.27
C LEU A 34 -14.91 2.27 -5.31
N SER A 35 -14.15 2.29 -4.21
CA SER A 35 -14.17 3.39 -3.24
C SER A 35 -13.71 4.71 -3.85
N GLU A 36 -12.64 4.69 -4.65
CA GLU A 36 -12.18 5.88 -5.40
C GLU A 36 -13.30 6.41 -6.30
N ARG A 37 -14.03 5.53 -6.99
CA ARG A 37 -15.14 5.96 -7.85
C ARG A 37 -16.26 6.62 -7.06
N ILE A 38 -16.64 6.05 -5.92
CA ILE A 38 -17.66 6.64 -5.04
C ILE A 38 -17.22 8.04 -4.58
N ILE A 39 -15.96 8.20 -4.15
CA ILE A 39 -15.43 9.51 -3.73
C ILE A 39 -15.50 10.54 -4.88
N LEU A 40 -15.20 10.12 -6.11
CA LEU A 40 -15.33 10.98 -7.29
C LEU A 40 -16.78 11.41 -7.52
N ASP A 41 -17.75 10.50 -7.35
CA ASP A 41 -19.17 10.80 -7.54
C ASP A 41 -19.68 11.84 -6.50
N TYR A 42 -19.14 11.86 -5.28
CA TYR A 42 -19.48 12.83 -4.22
C TYR A 42 -18.62 14.10 -4.18
N SER A 43 -17.64 14.21 -5.08
CA SER A 43 -16.64 15.27 -5.04
C SER A 43 -17.14 16.69 -5.32
N SER A 44 -18.32 16.81 -5.93
CA SER A 44 -19.00 18.10 -6.14
C SER A 44 -19.58 18.66 -4.84
N SER A 45 -19.90 17.79 -3.88
CA SER A 45 -20.56 18.14 -2.62
C SER A 45 -19.57 18.30 -1.46
N LEU A 46 -18.42 17.62 -1.52
CA LEU A 46 -17.41 17.61 -0.46
C LEU A 46 -16.00 17.81 -1.04
N PRO A 47 -15.14 18.60 -0.38
CA PRO A 47 -13.73 18.65 -0.74
C PRO A 47 -13.11 17.28 -0.47
N CYS A 48 -12.59 16.64 -1.51
CA CYS A 48 -12.02 15.29 -1.43
C CYS A 48 -10.61 15.24 -2.02
N ALA A 49 -9.76 14.39 -1.44
CA ALA A 49 -8.46 14.04 -2.00
C ALA A 49 -8.28 12.53 -1.99
N ILE A 50 -7.70 11.99 -3.06
CA ILE A 50 -7.38 10.57 -3.20
C ILE A 50 -5.87 10.44 -3.24
N ILE A 51 -5.31 9.78 -2.22
CA ILE A 51 -3.88 9.49 -2.13
C ILE A 51 -3.67 8.03 -2.48
N ARG A 52 -2.85 7.77 -3.50
CA ARG A 52 -2.55 6.43 -4.01
C ARG A 52 -1.09 6.07 -3.71
N PRO A 53 -0.79 5.55 -2.50
CA PRO A 53 0.53 5.04 -2.20
C PRO A 53 0.76 3.70 -2.92
N SER A 54 2.02 3.41 -3.23
CA SER A 54 2.47 2.06 -3.57
C SER A 54 2.60 1.21 -2.30
N SER A 55 3.25 0.04 -2.39
CA SER A 55 3.56 -0.77 -1.21
C SER A 55 4.33 0.07 -0.19
N VAL A 56 3.89 0.05 1.07
CA VAL A 56 4.47 0.92 2.10
C VAL A 56 5.64 0.20 2.76
N SER A 57 6.81 0.83 2.74
CA SER A 57 8.01 0.32 3.41
C SER A 57 8.21 0.98 4.79
N PRO A 58 9.07 0.41 5.65
CA PRO A 58 9.42 1.03 6.92
C PRO A 58 9.92 2.47 6.76
N SER A 59 9.76 3.26 7.81
CA SER A 59 10.14 4.67 7.81
C SER A 59 11.64 4.88 7.57
N ILE A 60 11.98 5.97 6.89
CA ILE A 60 13.37 6.37 6.70
C ILE A 60 13.87 7.18 7.90
N LYS A 61 13.01 8.07 8.43
CA LYS A 61 13.39 9.05 9.46
C LYS A 61 12.47 9.03 10.67
N GLU A 62 11.15 9.10 10.47
CA GLU A 62 10.17 9.31 11.56
C GLU A 62 9.15 8.17 11.62
N PRO A 63 8.72 7.71 12.81
CA PRO A 63 9.11 8.15 14.15
C PRO A 63 10.52 7.71 14.57
N MET A 64 11.04 6.62 13.99
CA MET A 64 12.45 6.22 14.07
C MET A 64 12.81 5.39 12.85
N PRO A 65 14.04 5.45 12.31
CA PRO A 65 14.41 4.73 11.09
C PRO A 65 14.16 3.22 11.21
N GLY A 66 13.44 2.65 10.25
CA GLY A 66 13.07 1.23 10.22
C GLY A 66 11.78 0.88 10.96
N TRP A 67 11.10 1.86 11.56
CA TRP A 67 9.81 1.62 12.22
C TRP A 67 8.73 1.21 11.22
N ILE A 68 7.94 0.20 11.63
CA ILE A 68 6.74 -0.26 10.94
C ILE A 68 5.74 -0.84 11.94
N ASP A 69 4.45 -0.73 11.64
CA ASP A 69 3.35 -1.17 12.50
C ASP A 69 2.98 -2.65 12.29
N ASN A 70 3.33 -3.21 11.14
CA ASN A 70 2.99 -4.60 10.79
C ASN A 70 4.04 -5.26 9.89
N LEU A 71 3.99 -6.59 9.82
CA LEU A 71 4.87 -7.41 8.97
C LEU A 71 4.09 -8.06 7.82
N TYR A 72 3.01 -7.44 7.35
CA TYR A 72 2.17 -8.05 6.33
C TYR A 72 2.85 -8.04 4.95
N GLY A 73 2.65 -9.13 4.20
CA GLY A 73 3.11 -9.23 2.82
C GLY A 73 4.64 -9.17 2.67
N PRO A 74 5.19 -8.34 1.75
CA PRO A 74 6.62 -8.29 1.46
C PRO A 74 7.50 -7.92 2.66
N ILE A 75 7.00 -7.10 3.59
CA ILE A 75 7.76 -6.69 4.79
C ILE A 75 8.16 -7.90 5.64
N GLY A 76 7.23 -8.85 5.85
CA GLY A 76 7.53 -10.08 6.59
C GLY A 76 8.60 -10.92 5.90
N LEU A 77 8.61 -10.95 4.56
CA LEU A 77 9.65 -11.59 3.77
C LEU A 77 11.01 -10.88 3.99
N TYR A 78 11.01 -9.54 4.03
CA TYR A 78 12.22 -8.74 4.27
C TYR A 78 12.82 -8.96 5.65
N VAL A 79 12.00 -8.95 6.69
CA VAL A 79 12.45 -9.23 8.06
C VAL A 79 12.91 -10.68 8.19
N GLY A 80 12.16 -11.62 7.60
CA GLY A 80 12.50 -13.05 7.60
C GLY A 80 13.84 -13.34 6.93
N GLY A 81 14.14 -12.71 5.79
CA GLY A 81 15.43 -12.87 5.13
C GLY A 81 16.56 -12.11 5.83
N GLY A 82 16.28 -10.95 6.43
CA GLY A 82 17.27 -10.20 7.22
C GLY A 82 17.69 -10.97 8.48
N LYS A 83 16.77 -11.74 9.06
CA LYS A 83 17.03 -12.69 10.15
C LYS A 83 17.62 -14.03 9.70
N GLY A 84 17.77 -14.27 8.40
CA GLY A 84 18.27 -15.54 7.84
C GLY A 84 17.28 -16.72 7.93
N ILE A 85 16.02 -16.47 8.34
CA ILE A 85 14.96 -17.47 8.40
C ILE A 85 14.50 -17.83 6.98
N VAL A 86 14.25 -16.80 6.17
CA VAL A 86 13.92 -16.96 4.76
C VAL A 86 15.20 -16.94 3.94
N ARG A 87 15.55 -18.09 3.35
CA ARG A 87 16.79 -18.26 2.57
C ARG A 87 16.58 -18.18 1.06
N ILE A 88 15.35 -18.39 0.59
CA ILE A 88 15.01 -18.47 -0.83
C ILE A 88 13.69 -17.71 -1.07
N GLY A 89 13.70 -16.78 -2.02
CA GLY A 89 12.51 -16.11 -2.53
C GLY A 89 12.33 -16.40 -4.02
N HIS A 90 11.13 -16.77 -4.44
CA HIS A 90 10.82 -17.00 -5.85
C HIS A 90 10.41 -15.68 -6.52
N CYS A 91 11.36 -15.01 -7.18
CA CYS A 91 11.12 -13.76 -7.89
C CYS A 91 11.88 -13.73 -9.22
N LYS A 92 11.32 -13.09 -10.25
CA LYS A 92 12.05 -12.82 -11.49
C LYS A 92 13.05 -11.69 -11.24
N LYS A 93 14.28 -11.83 -11.74
CA LYS A 93 15.34 -10.81 -11.58
C LYS A 93 15.00 -9.46 -12.21
N SER A 94 14.10 -9.44 -13.20
CA SER A 94 13.61 -8.23 -13.86
C SER A 94 12.42 -7.58 -13.15
N THR A 95 11.93 -8.15 -12.04
CA THR A 95 10.83 -7.55 -11.28
C THR A 95 11.34 -6.36 -10.48
N THR A 96 10.73 -5.21 -10.71
CA THR A 96 10.88 -4.01 -9.88
C THR A 96 9.71 -3.92 -8.91
N GLU A 97 9.99 -3.54 -7.67
CA GLU A 97 8.95 -3.26 -6.67
C GLU A 97 8.78 -1.75 -6.49
N ASN A 98 7.51 -1.31 -6.47
CA ASN A 98 7.17 0.08 -6.15
C ASN A 98 6.90 0.17 -4.65
N ASN A 99 7.85 0.73 -3.91
CA ASN A 99 7.75 0.93 -2.47
C ASN A 99 7.88 2.39 -2.12
N VAL A 100 7.11 2.86 -1.14
CA VAL A 100 7.20 4.22 -0.60
C VAL A 100 7.31 4.13 0.92
N PRO A 101 8.21 4.88 1.57
CA PRO A 101 8.36 4.78 3.02
C PRO A 101 7.17 5.43 3.74
N VAL A 102 6.80 4.86 4.89
CA VAL A 102 5.58 5.26 5.63
C VAL A 102 5.59 6.73 6.05
N ASP A 103 6.74 7.28 6.41
CA ASP A 103 6.90 8.69 6.79
C ASP A 103 6.63 9.64 5.61
N ALA A 104 7.05 9.30 4.40
CA ALA A 104 6.71 10.06 3.21
C ALA A 104 5.20 10.03 2.93
N VAL A 105 4.53 8.89 3.12
CA VAL A 105 3.08 8.75 2.95
C VAL A 105 2.32 9.56 4.01
N ILE A 106 2.77 9.56 5.26
CA ILE A 106 2.14 10.35 6.32
C ILE A 106 2.31 11.85 6.03
N ASN A 107 3.53 12.30 5.71
CA ASN A 107 3.79 13.70 5.38
C ASN A 107 2.95 14.17 4.19
N ALA A 108 2.80 13.30 3.18
CA ALA A 108 1.91 13.51 2.06
C ALA A 108 0.46 13.71 2.47
N ILE A 109 -0.08 12.84 3.34
CA ILE A 109 -1.44 12.94 3.86
C ILE A 109 -1.62 14.26 4.59
N LEU A 110 -0.69 14.65 5.47
CA LEU A 110 -0.75 15.90 6.23
C LEU A 110 -0.78 17.13 5.31
N VAL A 111 0.14 17.20 4.35
CA VAL A 111 0.20 18.32 3.39
C VAL A 111 -1.06 18.38 2.53
N THR A 112 -1.57 17.22 2.10
CA THR A 112 -2.79 17.12 1.29
C THR A 112 -4.00 17.62 2.06
N THR A 113 -4.16 17.16 3.31
CA THR A 113 -5.26 17.57 4.20
C THR A 113 -5.22 19.07 4.46
N TRP A 114 -4.03 19.62 4.77
CA TRP A 114 -3.84 21.07 4.94
C TRP A 114 -4.27 21.85 3.69
N LYS A 115 -3.80 21.44 2.51
CA LYS A 115 -4.15 22.08 1.24
C LYS A 115 -5.64 21.97 0.92
N LEU A 116 -6.25 20.83 1.21
CA LEU A 116 -7.67 20.57 1.01
C LEU A 116 -8.53 21.47 1.90
N GLY A 117 -8.13 21.68 3.17
CA GLY A 117 -8.82 22.59 4.10
C GLY A 117 -8.80 24.06 3.67
N LEU A 118 -7.79 24.48 2.89
CA LEU A 118 -7.67 25.83 2.37
C LEU A 118 -8.34 26.05 1.00
N THR A 119 -8.70 24.98 0.29
CA THR A 119 -9.20 25.05 -1.08
C THR A 119 -10.69 24.71 -1.14
N ARG A 120 -11.45 25.44 -1.97
CA ARG A 120 -12.88 25.17 -2.17
C ARG A 120 -13.09 24.19 -3.34
N TYR A 121 -13.90 23.14 -3.11
CA TYR A 121 -14.41 22.12 -4.05
C TYR A 121 -13.51 21.81 -5.26
N ARG A 122 -12.36 21.16 -5.04
CA ARG A 122 -11.58 20.52 -6.11
C ARG A 122 -11.07 19.15 -5.65
N ILE A 123 -11.17 18.16 -6.53
CA ILE A 123 -10.50 16.86 -6.34
C ILE A 123 -9.01 17.03 -6.56
N PHE A 124 -8.21 16.54 -5.61
CA PHE A 124 -6.79 16.31 -5.81
C PHE A 124 -6.53 14.79 -5.81
N ILE A 125 -5.98 14.28 -6.92
CA ILE A 125 -5.45 12.93 -6.97
C ILE A 125 -3.94 13.04 -6.85
N ILE A 126 -3.38 12.45 -5.80
CA ILE A 126 -1.95 12.45 -5.55
C ILE A 126 -1.47 11.00 -5.58
N ILE A 127 -0.62 10.70 -6.55
CA ILE A 127 -0.08 9.36 -6.76
C ILE A 127 1.36 9.36 -6.27
N TYR A 128 1.68 8.49 -5.32
CA TYR A 128 3.05 8.26 -4.88
C TYR A 128 3.59 7.03 -5.57
N ARG A 129 4.51 7.24 -6.51
CA ARG A 129 5.35 6.20 -7.10
C ARG A 129 6.79 6.50 -6.72
N TYR A 130 7.34 5.71 -5.81
CA TYR A 130 8.76 5.71 -5.52
C TYR A 130 9.35 4.39 -6.06
N ILE A 131 10.47 4.49 -6.80
CA ILE A 131 11.16 3.46 -7.61
C ILE A 131 12.67 3.64 -7.27
N ASP A 132 13.57 2.64 -7.13
CA ASP A 132 13.74 1.32 -7.74
C ASP A 132 14.34 0.34 -6.70
N PHE A 133 13.57 -0.62 -6.18
CA PHE A 133 14.13 -1.77 -5.47
C PHE A 133 14.22 -2.96 -6.43
N ARG A 134 15.42 -3.21 -6.95
CA ARG A 134 15.70 -4.41 -7.75
C ARG A 134 16.05 -5.55 -6.82
N PHE A 135 15.48 -6.73 -7.02
CA PHE A 135 15.80 -7.92 -6.22
C PHE A 135 17.29 -8.33 -6.27
N SER A 136 18.07 -7.86 -7.25
CA SER A 136 19.55 -7.97 -7.21
C SER A 136 20.17 -7.24 -6.02
N ASN A 137 19.55 -6.15 -5.56
CA ASN A 137 19.94 -5.37 -4.38
C ASN A 137 19.31 -5.89 -3.08
N ALA A 138 18.53 -6.98 -3.12
CA ALA A 138 17.93 -7.58 -1.93
C ALA A 138 18.99 -7.97 -0.90
N TYR A 139 20.16 -8.43 -1.36
CA TYR A 139 21.32 -8.69 -0.49
C TYR A 139 21.74 -7.45 0.32
N PHE A 140 21.68 -6.25 -0.26
CA PHE A 140 22.03 -5.01 0.42
C PHE A 140 21.01 -4.65 1.51
N PHE A 141 19.71 -4.87 1.28
CA PHE A 141 18.65 -4.59 2.26
C PHE A 141 18.61 -5.62 3.39
N PHE A 142 18.76 -6.90 3.06
CA PHE A 142 18.88 -7.95 4.07
C PHE A 142 20.10 -7.73 4.97
N HIS A 143 21.23 -7.32 4.40
CA HIS A 143 22.42 -6.93 5.17
C HIS A 143 22.18 -5.67 6.01
N TYR A 144 21.52 -4.64 5.46
CA TYR A 144 21.20 -3.40 6.17
C TYR A 144 20.24 -3.63 7.36
N LEU A 145 19.24 -4.52 7.22
CA LEU A 145 18.34 -4.93 8.30
C LEU A 145 19.02 -5.85 9.32
N ALA A 146 19.93 -6.72 8.89
CA ALA A 146 20.69 -7.61 9.77
C ALA A 146 21.68 -6.86 10.69
N LEU A 147 22.16 -5.69 10.26
CA LEU A 147 23.14 -4.87 11.00
C LEU A 147 22.54 -4.01 12.12
N ARG A 148 21.21 -3.97 12.31
CA ARG A 148 20.59 -3.23 13.42
C ARG A 148 20.07 -4.16 14.52
N PRO A 149 20.38 -3.87 15.80
CA PRO A 149 19.98 -4.71 16.92
C PRO A 149 18.45 -4.84 17.03
N ILE A 150 18.01 -6.07 17.29
CA ILE A 150 16.64 -6.61 17.26
C ILE A 150 15.65 -5.89 18.20
N GLN A 151 16.11 -5.03 19.09
CA GLN A 151 15.28 -4.39 20.12
C GLN A 151 14.30 -3.32 19.60
N GLN A 152 14.37 -2.92 18.32
CA GLN A 152 13.48 -1.90 17.75
C GLN A 152 12.26 -2.45 17.01
N PHE A 153 12.13 -3.79 16.88
CA PHE A 153 11.04 -4.44 16.13
C PHE A 153 10.00 -5.14 17.02
N LEU A 154 10.11 -4.98 18.35
CA LEU A 154 9.17 -5.51 19.34
C LEU A 154 8.70 -4.36 20.24
N PHE A 155 7.94 -3.43 19.67
CA PHE A 155 7.01 -2.57 20.38
C PHE A 155 5.79 -2.33 19.50
#